data_AF-A0A803MZD3-F1
#
_entry.id   AF-A0A803MZD3-F1
#
_cell.length_a   1.000
_cell.length_b   1.000
_cell.length_c   1.000
_cell.angle_alpha   90.00
_cell.angle_beta   90.00
_cell.angle_gamma   90.00
#
_symmetry.space_group_name_H-M   'P 1'
#
loop_
_entity.id
_entity.type
_entity.pdbx_description
1 polymer ?
#
loop_
_entity_poly.entity_id
_entity_poly.type
_entity_poly.pdbx_seq_one_letter_code
_entity_poly.pdbx_strand_id
1 'polypeptide(L)'
;MQTGLKAVDSLVPIGRSQRELITGDRHTGKTAIAIDTILNQKQLNSKATSESETLNCVYVAVGHKRSTVAQLVQKNALEYSILVAATSSDPAPL
;
A
#
# COMPACT_ATOMS: atom_id res chain seq x y z
N MET A 1 -3.73 4.95 12.38
CA MET A 1 -3.66 3.93 11.31
C MET A 1 -2.45 3.05 11.63
N GLN A 2 -2.48 1.75 11.31
CA GLN A 2 -1.41 0.83 11.72
C GLN A 2 -0.73 0.21 10.51
N THR A 3 0.57 0.40 10.39
CA THR A 3 1.35 -0.15 9.28
C THR A 3 1.65 -1.63 9.46
N GLY A 4 1.61 -2.13 10.70
CA GLY A 4 2.03 -3.50 11.03
C GLY A 4 3.55 -3.64 11.14
N LEU A 5 4.30 -2.56 10.93
CA LEU A 5 5.74 -2.51 11.08
C LEU A 5 6.08 -1.87 12.42
N LYS A 6 6.59 -2.66 13.36
CA LYS A 6 6.93 -2.20 14.72
C LYS A 6 7.79 -0.94 14.70
N ALA A 7 8.79 -0.87 13.82
CA ALA A 7 9.68 0.28 13.72
C ALA A 7 8.93 1.57 13.32
N VAL A 8 7.97 1.48 12.39
CA VAL A 8 7.17 2.64 11.97
C VAL A 8 6.12 2.97 13.02
N ASP A 9 5.33 1.99 13.46
CA ASP A 9 4.22 2.22 14.38
C ASP A 9 4.68 2.73 15.77
N SER A 10 5.94 2.48 16.16
CA SER A 10 6.50 2.99 17.42
C SER A 10 7.26 4.30 17.28
N LEU A 11 8.14 4.44 16.27
CA LEU A 11 9.05 5.58 16.16
C LEU A 11 8.45 6.73 15.33
N VAL A 12 7.61 6.40 14.34
CA VAL A 12 7.02 7.36 13.40
C VAL A 12 5.53 7.01 13.20
N PRO A 13 4.68 7.20 14.23
CA PRO A 13 3.28 6.82 14.15
C PRO A 13 2.53 7.67 13.11
N ILE A 14 1.71 7.02 12.29
CA ILE A 14 0.97 7.66 11.19
C ILE A 14 -0.52 7.81 11.56
N GLY A 15 -0.99 9.06 11.61
CA GLY A 15 -2.38 9.41 11.82
C GLY A 15 -3.27 9.13 10.61
N ARG A 16 -4.59 9.03 10.81
CA ARG A 16 -5.55 9.05 9.69
C ARG A 16 -5.52 10.43 9.05
N SER A 17 -5.57 10.49 7.72
CA SER A 17 -5.47 11.72 6.91
C SER A 17 -4.11 12.43 6.93
N GLN A 18 -3.10 11.90 7.64
CA GLN A 18 -1.72 12.37 7.56
C GLN A 18 -1.04 11.86 6.29
N ARG A 19 -0.18 12.68 5.67
CA ARG A 19 0.66 12.30 4.53
C ARG A 19 2.08 12.07 5.01
N GLU A 20 2.58 10.85 4.84
CA GLU A 20 3.93 10.47 5.25
C GLU A 20 4.76 10.07 4.02
N LEU A 21 5.96 10.65 3.87
CA LEU A 21 6.83 10.41 2.72
C LEU A 21 7.74 9.19 2.96
N ILE A 22 7.70 8.22 2.04
CA ILE A 22 8.65 7.11 2.02
C ILE A 22 9.75 7.42 1.00
N THR A 23 10.96 7.71 1.47
CA THR A 23 12.13 8.03 0.63
C THR A 23 13.29 7.07 0.86
N GLY A 24 14.22 6.99 -0.10
CA GLY A 24 15.42 6.17 -0.01
C GLY A 24 15.87 5.63 -1.37
N ASP A 25 17.04 4.97 -1.39
CA ASP A 25 17.69 4.49 -2.61
C ASP A 25 16.96 3.33 -3.28
N ARG A 26 17.35 3.02 -4.52
CA ARG A 26 16.79 1.87 -5.23
C ARG A 26 16.99 0.59 -4.41
N HIS A 27 15.97 -0.27 -4.38
CA HIS A 27 15.98 -1.56 -3.67
C HIS A 27 16.06 -1.52 -2.13
N THR A 28 15.70 -0.41 -1.48
CA THR A 28 15.66 -0.30 0.01
C THR A 28 14.32 -0.66 0.66
N GLY A 29 13.45 -1.41 -0.04
CA GLY A 29 12.19 -1.89 0.55
C GLY A 29 11.02 -0.90 0.60
N LYS A 30 11.13 0.27 -0.06
CA LYS A 30 10.04 1.28 -0.12
C LYS A 30 8.67 0.71 -0.49
N THR A 31 8.64 -0.12 -1.54
CA THR A 31 7.41 -0.75 -2.02
C THR A 31 6.90 -1.81 -1.03
N ALA A 32 7.80 -2.53 -0.35
CA ALA A 32 7.43 -3.53 0.64
C ALA A 32 6.69 -2.90 1.83
N ILE A 33 7.19 -1.76 2.33
CA ILE A 33 6.53 -1.00 3.42
C ILE A 33 5.08 -0.67 3.06
N ALA A 34 4.84 -0.16 1.84
CA ALA A 34 3.50 0.18 1.38
C ALA A 34 2.60 -1.07 1.25
N ILE A 35 3.10 -2.16 0.68
CA ILE A 35 2.33 -3.39 0.49
C ILE A 35 1.99 -4.06 1.82
N ASP A 36 2.96 -4.17 2.73
CA ASP A 36 2.76 -4.80 4.04
C ASP A 36 1.75 -4.01 4.87
N THR A 37 1.77 -2.68 4.74
CA THR A 37 0.74 -1.81 5.32
C THR A 37 -0.65 -2.14 4.80
N ILE A 38 -0.83 -2.27 3.48
CA ILE A 38 -2.13 -2.62 2.87
C ILE A 38 -2.59 -4.01 3.32
N LEU A 39 -1.68 -4.99 3.36
CA LEU A 39 -1.97 -6.35 3.82
C LEU A 39 -2.39 -6.38 5.30
N ASN A 40 -1.76 -5.57 6.15
CA ASN A 40 -2.14 -5.44 7.56
C ASN A 40 -3.55 -4.84 7.69
N GLN A 41 -3.90 -3.84 6.87
CA GLN A 41 -5.23 -3.24 6.87
C GLN A 41 -6.33 -4.24 6.49
N LYS A 42 -6.07 -5.17 5.57
CA LYS A 42 -7.02 -6.27 5.28
C LYS A 42 -7.37 -7.06 6.54
N GLN A 43 -6.35 -7.42 7.34
CA GLN A 43 -6.57 -8.18 8.57
C GLN A 43 -7.35 -7.37 9.62
N LEU A 44 -7.09 -6.07 9.72
CA LEU A 44 -7.82 -5.19 10.63
C LEU A 44 -9.27 -4.98 10.19
N ASN A 45 -9.51 -4.76 8.89
CA ASN A 45 -10.85 -4.61 8.33
C ASN A 45 -11.71 -5.86 8.57
N SER A 46 -11.13 -7.07 8.49
CA SER A 46 -11.85 -8.32 8.78
C SER A 46 -12.33 -8.46 10.23
N LYS A 47 -11.79 -7.64 11.15
CA LYS A 47 -12.15 -7.59 12.56
C LYS A 47 -12.94 -6.34 12.94
N ALA A 48 -13.12 -5.41 12.00
CA ALA A 48 -13.83 -4.17 12.23
C ALA A 48 -15.32 -4.47 12.49
N THR A 49 -15.88 -3.81 13.50
CA THR A 49 -17.29 -3.98 13.88
C THR A 49 -18.18 -2.89 13.32
N SER A 50 -17.57 -1.80 12.85
CA SER A 50 -18.24 -0.66 12.24
C SER A 50 -17.53 -0.22 10.95
N GLU A 51 -18.30 0.34 10.00
CA GLU A 51 -17.74 0.82 8.73
C GLU A 51 -16.72 1.96 8.94
N SER A 52 -16.87 2.76 9.99
CA SER A 52 -15.95 3.86 10.31
C SER A 52 -14.55 3.40 10.77
N GLU A 53 -14.42 2.13 11.15
CA GLU A 53 -13.15 1.50 11.49
C GLU A 53 -12.40 0.99 10.27
N THR A 54 -13.12 0.69 9.18
CA THR A 54 -12.52 0.13 7.96
C THR A 54 -11.70 1.15 7.18
N LEU A 55 -10.64 0.68 6.54
CA LEU A 55 -9.76 1.48 5.68
C LEU A 55 -9.63 0.85 4.30
N ASN A 56 -10.13 1.55 3.28
CA ASN A 56 -9.96 1.18 1.88
C ASN A 56 -8.62 1.71 1.36
N CYS A 57 -7.82 0.82 0.77
CA CYS A 57 -6.48 1.15 0.29
C CYS A 57 -6.47 1.39 -1.22
N VAL A 58 -5.72 2.39 -1.69
CA VAL A 58 -5.48 2.60 -3.12
C VAL A 58 -3.98 2.59 -3.35
N TYR A 59 -3.50 1.67 -4.20
CA TYR A 59 -2.11 1.60 -4.62
C TYR A 59 -1.99 2.02 -6.09
N VAL A 60 -1.24 3.09 -6.35
CA VAL A 60 -0.99 3.60 -7.70
C VAL A 60 0.43 3.24 -8.11
N ALA A 61 0.57 2.33 -9.07
CA ALA A 61 1.85 1.92 -9.64
C ALA A 61 2.14 2.75 -10.90
N VAL A 62 3.08 3.68 -10.81
CA VAL A 62 3.48 4.58 -11.92
C VAL A 62 4.89 4.22 -12.41
N GLY A 63 5.06 3.99 -13.71
CA GLY A 63 6.36 3.70 -14.33
C GLY A 63 6.97 2.35 -13.93
N HIS A 64 6.20 1.48 -13.28
CA HIS A 64 6.67 0.14 -12.87
C HIS A 64 6.60 -0.84 -14.04
N LYS A 65 7.50 -1.85 -14.03
CA LYS A 65 7.40 -2.97 -14.97
C LYS A 65 6.08 -3.72 -14.76
N ARG A 66 5.39 -4.07 -15.84
CA ARG A 66 4.13 -4.82 -15.78
C ARG A 66 4.25 -6.14 -15.00
N SER A 67 5.38 -6.84 -15.12
CA SER A 67 5.64 -8.08 -14.37
C SER A 67 5.68 -7.85 -12.85
N THR A 68 6.25 -6.74 -12.40
CA THR A 68 6.27 -6.37 -10.98
C THR A 68 4.87 -6.09 -10.48
N VAL A 69 4.06 -5.35 -11.24
CA VAL A 69 2.65 -5.07 -10.88
C VAL A 69 1.84 -6.37 -10.81
N ALA A 70 2.02 -7.29 -11.75
CA ALA A 70 1.33 -8.58 -11.75
C ALA A 70 1.63 -9.42 -10.49
N GLN A 71 2.88 -9.40 -10.00
CA GLN A 71 3.27 -10.06 -8.75
C GLN A 71 2.57 -9.45 -7.52
N LEU A 72 2.20 -8.17 -7.56
CA LEU A 72 1.46 -7.52 -6.47
C LEU A 72 0.00 -7.96 -6.41
N VAL A 73 -0.64 -8.12 -7.57
CA VAL A 73 -2.04 -8.59 -7.68
C VAL A 73 -2.21 -9.96 -7.04
N GLN A 74 -1.22 -10.85 -7.19
CA GLN A 74 -1.26 -12.21 -6.64
C GLN A 74 -1.26 -12.26 -5.11
N LYS A 75 -0.96 -11.17 -4.41
CA LYS A 75 -0.89 -11.13 -2.94
C LYS A 75 -2.25 -11.03 -2.21
N ASN A 76 -3.37 -11.32 -2.88
CA ASN A 76 -4.71 -11.48 -2.27
C ASN A 76 -5.19 -10.31 -1.39
N ALA A 77 -4.79 -9.07 -1.68
CA ALA A 77 -5.21 -7.87 -0.95
C ALA A 77 -6.44 -7.15 -1.55
N LEU A 78 -7.01 -7.68 -2.64
CA LEU A 78 -7.91 -6.94 -3.54
C LEU A 78 -9.31 -6.65 -2.98
N GLU A 79 -9.74 -7.34 -1.93
CA GLU A 79 -11.09 -7.17 -1.37
C GLU A 79 -11.34 -5.76 -0.80
N TYR A 80 -10.30 -5.17 -0.19
CA TYR A 80 -10.36 -3.82 0.38
C TYR A 80 -9.36 -2.86 -0.29
N SER A 81 -8.85 -3.23 -1.48
CA SER A 81 -7.79 -2.48 -2.14
C SER A 81 -8.05 -2.30 -3.64
N ILE A 82 -7.84 -1.08 -4.11
CA ILE A 82 -7.86 -0.74 -5.53
C ILE A 82 -6.41 -0.61 -6.00
N LEU A 83 -6.08 -1.30 -7.09
CA LEU A 83 -4.79 -1.17 -7.78
C LEU A 83 -4.98 -0.37 -9.06
N VAL A 84 -4.31 0.77 -9.15
CA VAL A 84 -4.20 1.57 -10.38
C VAL A 84 -2.82 1.33 -10.98
N ALA A 85 -2.75 0.98 -12.25
CA ALA A 85 -1.50 0.65 -12.93
C ALA A 85 -1.31 1.52 -14.17
N ALA A 86 -0.32 2.43 -14.10
CA ALA A 86 0.26 3.15 -15.22
C ALA A 86 1.70 2.64 -15.39
N THR A 87 1.86 1.57 -16.14
CA THR A 87 3.14 0.84 -16.27
C THR A 87 4.16 1.62 -17.10
N SER A 88 5.42 1.18 -17.06
CA SER A 88 6.51 1.77 -17.85
C SER A 88 6.30 1.74 -19.37
N SER A 89 5.33 0.94 -19.84
CA SER A 89 4.99 0.80 -21.26
C SER A 89 3.81 1.69 -21.66
N ASP A 90 3.12 2.28 -20.69
CA ASP A 90 1.98 3.16 -20.95
C ASP A 90 2.47 4.58 -21.30
N PRO A 91 1.70 5.35 -22.09
CA PRO A 91 2.09 6.68 -22.50
C PRO A 91 2.10 7.65 -21.30
N ALA A 92 2.98 8.66 -21.35
CA ALA A 92 3.17 9.60 -20.25
C ALA A 92 1.92 10.33 -19.70
N PRO A 93 0.88 10.68 -20.49
CA PRO A 93 -0.32 11.34 -19.96
C PRO A 93 -1.32 10.40 -19.28
N LEU A 94 -1.02 9.09 -19.18
CA LEU A 94 -1.91 8.07 -18.62
C LEU A 94 -1.73 7.91 -17.10
#